data_AF-A0A9D5RCA7-F1
#
_entry.id   AF-A0A9D5RCA7-F1
#
_cell.length_a   1.000
_cell.length_b   1.000
_cell.length_c   1.000
_cell.angle_alpha   90.00
_cell.angle_beta   90.00
_cell.angle_gamma   90.00
#
_symmetry.space_group_name_H-M   'P 1'
#
loop_
_entity.id
_entity.type
_entity.pdbx_description
1 polymer ?
#
loop_
_entity_poly.entity_id
_entity_poly.type
_entity_poly.pdbx_seq_one_letter_code
_entity_poly.pdbx_strand_id
1 'polypeptide(L)'
;MPDLSKVTAILPDLADYLVYGAIAVVTLIGVFKCLFPLWNTTGALRKAIRRLQEDAGKKTEKPVWQESRFVGRRLRNSWLRFLQNAEQLDRRGLPTNVEDYINDDTVTHGPGNAGLAELIPNLLTSLGILGTFMGLSRGLSSLNFSDASQLVEGIPNLLGGMRFAFGTSVAGISCSIVFNMLNRISQGSSYRAIDDFVTSFTQLAMSRPLDNDVQMIIQNQDRNYMLQGINETLAERMAENVGRAVSQALTPVGDSMDRFIIGATRNQIDGVNHIVGRFLEEMDRRMGHQFVSLAGGMSALADAQGRAAQQTGETLANAGEIVRNARSLQEMSSHILDKFEAYMSTINEVRIRDATFESRSSELMNRMNQQNRELEGLLNGLAEKIRDLKTENKSEGDSLKGLRDLTAQMNESVRGIQRTLNELAREE
;
A
#
# COMPACT_ATOMS: atom_id res chain seq x y z
N MET A 1 -30.30 -7.97 46.02
CA MET A 1 -29.35 -7.69 44.92
C MET A 1 -29.75 -8.59 43.76
N PRO A 2 -29.94 -8.08 42.53
CA PRO A 2 -30.24 -8.94 41.40
C PRO A 2 -29.10 -9.95 41.22
N ASP A 3 -29.48 -11.18 40.93
CA ASP A 3 -28.63 -12.36 40.89
C ASP A 3 -27.59 -12.23 39.76
N LEU A 4 -26.43 -11.62 40.07
CA LEU A 4 -25.33 -11.35 39.12
C LEU A 4 -24.80 -12.64 38.46
N SER A 5 -25.02 -13.80 39.08
CA SER A 5 -24.59 -15.11 38.57
C SER A 5 -25.19 -15.44 37.19
N LYS A 6 -26.45 -15.05 36.95
CA LYS A 6 -27.12 -15.23 35.66
C LYS A 6 -26.57 -14.30 34.58
N VAL A 7 -26.06 -13.12 34.96
CA VAL A 7 -25.43 -12.17 34.04
C VAL A 7 -24.07 -12.71 33.59
N THR A 8 -23.28 -13.28 34.52
CA THR A 8 -21.97 -13.89 34.21
C THR A 8 -22.07 -15.11 33.29
N ALA A 9 -23.17 -15.85 33.33
CA ALA A 9 -23.41 -17.01 32.47
C ALA A 9 -23.88 -16.66 31.04
N ILE A 10 -24.49 -15.49 30.83
CA ILE A 10 -25.03 -15.05 29.51
C ILE A 10 -24.06 -14.15 28.75
N LEU A 11 -23.16 -13.45 29.46
CA LEU A 11 -22.09 -12.64 28.89
C LEU A 11 -21.23 -13.36 27.82
N PRO A 12 -20.96 -14.68 27.92
CA PRO A 12 -20.24 -15.42 26.90
C PRO A 12 -20.92 -15.49 25.54
N ASP A 13 -22.15 -15.95 25.52
CA ASP A 13 -22.94 -16.07 24.30
C ASP A 13 -23.18 -14.69 23.66
N LEU A 14 -23.38 -13.65 24.47
CA LEU A 14 -23.62 -12.30 23.97
C LEU A 14 -22.43 -11.73 23.18
N ALA A 15 -21.20 -11.97 23.67
CA ALA A 15 -19.98 -11.55 22.97
C ALA A 15 -19.81 -12.30 21.64
N ASP A 16 -20.17 -13.58 21.62
CA ASP A 16 -20.07 -14.41 20.43
C ASP A 16 -21.05 -13.94 19.34
N TYR A 17 -22.30 -13.67 19.70
CA TYR A 17 -23.30 -13.08 18.80
C TYR A 17 -22.92 -11.68 18.31
N LEU A 18 -22.17 -10.91 19.10
CA LEU A 18 -21.75 -9.56 18.74
C LEU A 18 -20.78 -9.59 17.56
N VAL A 19 -19.79 -10.49 17.55
CA VAL A 19 -18.81 -10.59 16.46
C VAL A 19 -19.49 -11.01 15.15
N TYR A 20 -20.35 -12.03 15.18
CA TYR A 20 -21.12 -12.43 14.00
C TYR A 20 -22.09 -11.33 13.55
N GLY A 21 -22.72 -10.63 14.49
CA GLY A 21 -23.56 -9.47 14.21
C GLY A 21 -22.77 -8.35 13.53
N ALA A 22 -21.56 -8.06 13.98
CA ALA A 22 -20.69 -7.06 13.36
C ALA A 22 -20.29 -7.45 11.93
N ILE A 23 -19.91 -8.72 11.70
CA ILE A 23 -19.60 -9.24 10.36
C ILE A 23 -20.82 -9.10 9.44
N ALA A 24 -22.02 -9.47 9.93
CA ALA A 24 -23.25 -9.36 9.16
C ALA A 24 -23.59 -7.89 8.84
N VAL A 25 -23.49 -6.99 9.81
CA VAL A 25 -23.75 -5.55 9.62
C VAL A 25 -22.80 -4.95 8.61
N VAL A 26 -21.49 -5.21 8.71
CA VAL A 26 -20.50 -4.70 7.75
C VAL A 26 -20.77 -5.25 6.35
N THR A 27 -21.10 -6.54 6.23
CA THR A 27 -21.45 -7.15 4.95
C THR A 27 -22.69 -6.51 4.34
N LEU A 28 -23.76 -6.33 5.12
CA LEU A 28 -24.99 -5.68 4.66
C LEU A 28 -24.75 -4.23 4.24
N ILE A 29 -23.96 -3.47 5.00
CA ILE A 29 -23.57 -2.10 4.64
C ILE A 29 -22.85 -2.11 3.29
N GLY A 30 -21.88 -3.01 3.08
CA GLY A 30 -21.20 -3.15 1.81
C GLY A 30 -22.16 -3.45 0.66
N VAL A 31 -23.08 -4.41 0.84
CA VAL A 31 -24.06 -4.78 -0.21
C VAL A 31 -24.99 -3.61 -0.53
N PHE A 32 -25.58 -2.96 0.48
CA PHE A 32 -26.57 -1.90 0.27
C PHE A 32 -25.98 -0.56 -0.14
N LYS A 33 -24.77 -0.22 0.31
CA LYS A 33 -24.12 1.07 -0.01
C LYS A 33 -23.13 1.03 -1.15
N CYS A 34 -22.63 -0.14 -1.56
CA CYS A 34 -21.69 -0.27 -2.68
C CYS A 34 -22.30 -1.06 -3.84
N LEU A 35 -22.67 -2.32 -3.63
CA LEU A 35 -23.08 -3.22 -4.72
C LEU A 35 -24.44 -2.86 -5.32
N PHE A 36 -25.48 -2.70 -4.50
CA PHE A 36 -26.84 -2.43 -4.97
C PHE A 36 -26.94 -1.11 -5.76
N PRO A 37 -26.33 0.01 -5.30
CA PRO A 37 -26.18 1.23 -6.10
C PRO A 37 -25.60 1.00 -7.49
N LEU A 38 -24.49 0.26 -7.54
CA LEU A 38 -23.71 0.03 -8.75
C LEU A 38 -24.47 -0.86 -9.74
N TRP A 39 -25.14 -1.90 -9.26
CA TRP A 39 -26.04 -2.72 -10.08
C TRP A 39 -27.20 -1.91 -10.66
N ASN A 40 -27.80 -1.04 -9.84
CA ASN A 40 -28.93 -0.23 -10.30
C ASN A 40 -28.51 0.82 -11.34
N THR A 41 -27.33 1.45 -11.20
CA THR A 41 -26.80 2.39 -12.22
C THR A 41 -26.44 1.66 -13.50
N THR A 42 -25.81 0.49 -13.41
CA THR A 42 -25.44 -0.33 -14.56
C THR A 42 -26.66 -0.85 -15.30
N GLY A 43 -27.70 -1.27 -14.57
CA GLY A 43 -28.99 -1.62 -15.16
C GLY A 43 -29.68 -0.43 -15.83
N ALA A 44 -29.59 0.77 -15.25
CA ALA A 44 -30.13 1.99 -15.83
C ALA A 44 -29.42 2.38 -17.13
N LEU A 45 -28.08 2.29 -17.18
CA LEU A 45 -27.28 2.53 -18.39
C LEU A 45 -27.66 1.54 -19.51
N ARG A 46 -27.73 0.24 -19.21
CA ARG A 46 -28.17 -0.77 -20.19
C ARG A 46 -29.59 -0.54 -20.69
N LYS A 47 -30.49 -0.08 -19.82
CA LYS A 47 -31.86 0.30 -20.20
C LYS A 47 -31.85 1.55 -21.11
N ALA A 48 -30.99 2.52 -20.84
CA ALA A 48 -30.81 3.70 -21.68
C ALA A 48 -30.30 3.33 -23.07
N ILE A 49 -29.32 2.42 -23.18
CA ILE A 49 -28.82 1.88 -24.46
C ILE A 49 -29.95 1.25 -25.27
N ARG A 50 -30.74 0.36 -24.65
CA ARG A 50 -31.87 -0.29 -25.34
C ARG A 50 -32.88 0.73 -25.85
N ARG A 51 -33.22 1.73 -25.03
CA ARG A 51 -34.12 2.82 -25.44
C ARG A 51 -33.56 3.65 -26.59
N LEU A 52 -32.26 3.89 -26.59
CA LEU A 52 -31.57 4.60 -27.66
C LEU A 52 -31.63 3.83 -28.98
N GLN A 53 -31.38 2.52 -28.94
CA GLN A 53 -31.45 1.63 -30.10
C GLN A 53 -32.89 1.46 -30.61
N GLU A 54 -33.89 1.43 -29.72
CA GLU A 54 -35.30 1.34 -30.10
C GLU A 54 -35.86 2.63 -30.72
N ASP A 55 -35.31 3.79 -30.35
CA ASP A 55 -35.67 5.11 -30.89
C ASP A 55 -34.89 5.43 -32.17
N ALA A 56 -33.73 4.79 -32.38
CA ALA A 56 -32.92 4.96 -33.58
C ALA A 56 -33.74 4.62 -34.85
N GLY A 57 -33.96 5.64 -35.70
CA GLY A 57 -34.73 5.53 -36.94
C GLY A 57 -36.23 5.83 -36.82
N LYS A 58 -36.76 6.07 -35.62
CA LYS A 58 -38.13 6.60 -35.44
C LYS A 58 -38.10 8.13 -35.53
N LYS A 59 -38.99 8.71 -36.35
CA LYS A 59 -39.19 10.16 -36.41
C LYS A 59 -40.04 10.62 -35.21
N THR A 60 -39.45 10.57 -34.02
CA THR A 60 -40.06 11.08 -32.79
C THR A 60 -39.77 12.58 -32.69
N GLU A 61 -40.76 13.43 -32.33
CA GLU A 61 -40.58 14.89 -32.23
C GLU A 61 -39.48 15.32 -31.23
N LYS A 62 -39.24 14.51 -30.20
CA LYS A 62 -38.15 14.68 -29.25
C LYS A 62 -37.43 13.35 -29.05
N PRO A 63 -36.11 13.31 -29.22
CA PRO A 63 -35.37 12.07 -29.04
C PRO A 63 -35.33 11.68 -27.55
N VAL A 64 -35.41 10.38 -27.27
CA VAL A 64 -35.59 9.85 -25.91
C VAL A 64 -34.45 10.23 -24.95
N TRP A 65 -33.28 10.55 -25.48
CA TRP A 65 -32.13 10.96 -24.68
C TRP A 65 -32.26 12.38 -24.07
N GLN A 66 -33.13 13.24 -24.59
CA GLN A 66 -33.38 14.58 -24.01
C GLN A 66 -34.17 14.51 -22.69
N GLU A 67 -34.66 13.34 -22.30
CA GLU A 67 -35.33 13.17 -21.01
C GLU A 67 -34.36 13.33 -19.83
N SER A 68 -34.74 14.13 -18.84
CA SER A 68 -33.93 14.33 -17.61
C SER A 68 -33.60 13.05 -16.85
N ARG A 69 -34.43 12.00 -16.97
CA ARG A 69 -34.27 10.72 -16.25
C ARG A 69 -33.78 9.58 -17.15
N PHE A 70 -33.28 9.88 -18.35
CA PHE A 70 -32.85 8.89 -19.33
C PHE A 70 -31.83 7.88 -18.76
N VAL A 71 -30.78 8.38 -18.10
CA VAL A 71 -29.69 7.57 -17.52
C VAL A 71 -29.98 7.12 -16.07
N GLY A 72 -31.22 7.30 -15.61
CA GLY A 72 -31.67 6.90 -14.28
C GLY A 72 -31.54 7.98 -13.19
N ARG A 73 -32.10 7.71 -12.01
CA ARG A 73 -32.23 8.71 -10.93
C ARG A 73 -30.90 9.17 -10.33
N ARG A 74 -29.94 8.26 -10.19
CA ARG A 74 -28.64 8.54 -9.53
C ARG A 74 -27.69 9.36 -10.41
N LEU A 75 -27.78 9.19 -11.73
CA LEU A 75 -26.96 9.91 -12.72
C LEU A 75 -27.67 11.15 -13.29
N ARG A 76 -28.90 11.45 -12.81
CA ARG A 76 -29.72 12.58 -13.28
C ARG A 76 -28.98 13.91 -13.27
N ASN A 77 -28.23 14.20 -12.21
CA ASN A 77 -27.57 15.50 -12.08
C ASN A 77 -26.44 15.65 -13.11
N SER A 78 -25.63 14.60 -13.32
CA SER A 78 -24.61 14.57 -14.36
C SER A 78 -25.23 14.64 -15.76
N TRP A 79 -26.34 13.93 -15.97
CA TRP A 79 -27.09 13.96 -17.22
C TRP A 79 -27.68 15.34 -17.54
N LEU A 80 -28.25 16.02 -16.54
CA LEU A 80 -28.77 17.38 -16.70
C LEU A 80 -27.65 18.38 -17.05
N ARG A 81 -26.46 18.24 -16.44
CA ARG A 81 -25.30 19.05 -16.80
C ARG A 81 -24.86 18.81 -18.24
N PHE A 82 -24.83 17.55 -18.67
CA PHE A 82 -24.57 17.20 -20.06
C PHE A 82 -25.59 17.87 -21.00
N LEU A 83 -26.90 17.74 -20.75
CA LEU A 83 -27.94 18.34 -21.59
C LEU A 83 -27.81 19.87 -21.68
N GLN A 84 -27.55 20.55 -20.56
CA GLN A 84 -27.37 22.00 -20.54
C GLN A 84 -26.14 22.44 -21.34
N ASN A 85 -25.01 21.73 -21.19
CA ASN A 85 -23.78 22.09 -21.88
C ASN A 85 -23.82 21.71 -23.36
N ALA A 86 -24.42 20.56 -23.70
CA ALA A 86 -24.64 20.15 -25.07
C ALA A 86 -25.48 21.18 -25.82
N GLU A 87 -26.57 21.69 -25.23
CA GLU A 87 -27.39 22.74 -25.87
C GLU A 87 -26.60 24.05 -26.09
N GLN A 88 -25.76 24.45 -25.14
CA GLN A 88 -24.95 25.67 -25.26
C GLN A 88 -23.82 25.53 -26.28
N LEU A 89 -23.15 24.38 -26.32
CA LEU A 89 -22.03 24.11 -27.23
C LEU A 89 -22.51 23.85 -28.65
N ASP A 90 -23.70 23.26 -28.81
CA ASP A 90 -24.32 23.07 -30.12
C ASP A 90 -24.67 24.42 -30.78
N ARG A 91 -25.17 25.40 -29.99
CA ARG A 91 -25.34 26.80 -30.46
C ARG A 91 -24.03 27.47 -30.90
N ARG A 92 -22.88 26.96 -30.46
CA ARG A 92 -21.54 27.46 -30.81
C ARG A 92 -20.81 26.59 -31.85
N GLY A 93 -21.43 25.50 -32.32
CA GLY A 93 -20.82 24.56 -33.25
C GLY A 93 -19.70 23.68 -32.65
N LEU A 94 -19.49 23.71 -31.32
CA LEU A 94 -18.43 22.94 -30.66
C LEU A 94 -18.93 21.52 -30.30
N PRO A 95 -18.07 20.48 -30.36
CA PRO A 95 -18.44 19.13 -29.94
C PRO A 95 -18.54 19.04 -28.41
N THR A 96 -19.46 18.22 -27.91
CA THR A 96 -19.59 17.89 -26.48
C THR A 96 -19.44 16.38 -26.32
N ASN A 97 -18.49 15.93 -25.52
CA ASN A 97 -18.30 14.50 -25.28
C ASN A 97 -19.17 14.06 -24.09
N VAL A 98 -19.91 12.97 -24.27
CA VAL A 98 -20.75 12.41 -23.20
C VAL A 98 -19.90 11.78 -22.08
N GLU A 99 -18.70 11.31 -22.41
CA GLU A 99 -17.71 10.74 -21.48
C GLU A 99 -17.31 11.71 -20.36
N ASP A 100 -17.28 13.01 -20.65
CA ASP A 100 -16.92 14.02 -19.64
C ASP A 100 -17.94 14.07 -18.47
N TYR A 101 -19.15 13.56 -18.69
CA TYR A 101 -20.26 13.61 -17.73
C TYR A 101 -20.69 12.23 -17.24
N ILE A 102 -20.55 11.20 -18.07
CA ILE A 102 -20.84 9.80 -17.76
C ILE A 102 -19.54 9.01 -17.94
N ASN A 103 -18.81 8.88 -16.85
CA ASN A 103 -17.56 8.14 -16.76
C ASN A 103 -17.50 7.31 -15.48
N ASP A 104 -16.39 6.60 -15.33
CA ASP A 104 -16.12 5.73 -14.21
C ASP A 104 -16.20 6.45 -12.87
N ASP A 105 -15.76 7.70 -12.76
CA ASP A 105 -15.84 8.44 -11.49
C ASP A 105 -17.29 8.77 -11.11
N THR A 106 -18.11 9.16 -12.08
CA THR A 106 -19.52 9.47 -11.83
C THR A 106 -20.37 8.24 -11.50
N VAL A 107 -19.96 7.04 -11.95
CA VAL A 107 -20.72 5.79 -11.78
C VAL A 107 -20.15 4.90 -10.68
N THR A 108 -18.83 4.81 -10.54
CA THR A 108 -18.17 3.93 -9.56
C THR A 108 -17.79 4.67 -8.28
N HIS A 109 -17.22 5.88 -8.36
CA HIS A 109 -16.84 6.67 -7.19
C HIS A 109 -18.04 7.35 -6.52
N GLY A 110 -18.98 7.90 -7.31
CA GLY A 110 -20.16 8.59 -6.78
C GLY A 110 -21.15 7.65 -6.05
N PRO A 111 -21.96 6.86 -6.79
CA PRO A 111 -23.00 6.03 -6.17
C PRO A 111 -22.47 4.71 -5.60
N GLY A 112 -21.35 4.18 -6.09
CA GLY A 112 -20.75 2.92 -5.64
C GLY A 112 -19.86 3.04 -4.40
N ASN A 113 -19.48 4.26 -3.99
CA ASN A 113 -18.55 4.52 -2.89
C ASN A 113 -17.31 3.60 -2.96
N ALA A 114 -16.56 3.66 -4.07
CA ALA A 114 -15.43 2.76 -4.33
C ALA A 114 -14.46 2.65 -3.13
N GLY A 115 -14.14 3.76 -2.47
CA GLY A 115 -13.31 3.75 -1.26
C GLY A 115 -13.91 2.96 -0.08
N LEU A 116 -15.23 3.00 0.13
CA LEU A 116 -15.88 2.13 1.13
C LEU A 116 -15.78 0.66 0.69
N ALA A 117 -16.02 0.38 -0.59
CA ALA A 117 -16.01 -0.98 -1.14
C ALA A 117 -14.64 -1.65 -1.03
N GLU A 118 -13.54 -0.90 -1.08
CA GLU A 118 -12.18 -1.41 -0.85
C GLU A 118 -11.90 -1.72 0.63
N LEU A 119 -12.54 -1.00 1.55
CA LEU A 119 -12.34 -1.18 2.99
C LEU A 119 -13.16 -2.35 3.57
N ILE A 120 -14.33 -2.66 3.02
CA ILE A 120 -15.23 -3.71 3.55
C ILE A 120 -14.53 -5.08 3.68
N PRO A 121 -13.84 -5.64 2.66
CA PRO A 121 -13.10 -6.91 2.79
C PRO A 121 -12.08 -6.90 3.93
N ASN A 122 -11.35 -5.80 4.07
CA ASN A 122 -10.31 -5.64 5.08
C ASN A 122 -10.92 -5.64 6.49
N LEU A 123 -12.04 -4.93 6.67
CA LEU A 123 -12.79 -4.92 7.94
C LEU A 123 -13.36 -6.30 8.30
N LEU A 124 -13.92 -7.03 7.33
CA LEU A 124 -14.46 -8.38 7.56
C LEU A 124 -13.36 -9.37 7.97
N THR A 125 -12.19 -9.28 7.33
CA THR A 125 -11.04 -10.11 7.66
C THR A 125 -10.50 -9.76 9.05
N SER A 126 -10.37 -8.47 9.35
CA SER A 126 -9.94 -7.99 10.67
C SER A 126 -10.89 -8.42 11.79
N LEU A 127 -12.22 -8.33 11.57
CA LEU A 127 -13.23 -8.82 12.52
C LEU A 127 -13.13 -10.34 12.75
N GLY A 128 -12.86 -11.12 11.71
CA GLY A 128 -12.63 -12.57 11.83
C GLY A 128 -11.37 -12.91 12.65
N ILE A 129 -10.29 -12.16 12.47
CA ILE A 129 -9.07 -12.27 13.29
C ILE A 129 -9.36 -11.90 14.75
N LEU A 130 -10.09 -10.81 14.97
CA LEU A 130 -10.45 -10.33 16.32
C LEU A 130 -11.31 -11.36 17.07
N GLY A 131 -12.28 -11.97 16.38
CA GLY A 131 -13.07 -13.09 16.91
C GLY A 131 -12.21 -14.31 17.29
N THR A 132 -11.17 -14.60 16.49
CA THR A 132 -10.22 -15.68 16.79
C THR A 132 -9.46 -15.40 18.09
N PHE A 133 -8.95 -14.19 18.27
CA PHE A 133 -8.26 -13.78 19.49
C PHE A 133 -9.18 -13.84 20.72
N MET A 134 -10.43 -13.37 20.60
CA MET A 134 -11.41 -13.46 21.69
C MET A 134 -11.71 -14.91 22.07
N GLY A 135 -11.95 -15.79 21.08
CA GLY A 135 -12.25 -17.20 21.32
C GLY A 135 -11.10 -17.96 21.99
N LEU A 136 -9.86 -17.73 21.54
CA LEU A 136 -8.67 -18.33 22.16
C LEU A 136 -8.40 -17.77 23.56
N SER A 137 -8.51 -16.45 23.75
CA SER A 137 -8.33 -15.82 25.06
C SER A 137 -9.34 -16.35 26.09
N ARG A 138 -10.61 -16.49 25.71
CA ARG A 138 -11.64 -17.12 26.53
C ARG A 138 -11.33 -18.59 26.82
N GLY A 139 -10.98 -19.37 25.79
CA GLY A 139 -10.68 -20.80 25.93
C GLY A 139 -9.53 -21.06 26.91
N LEU A 140 -8.46 -20.26 26.83
CA LEU A 140 -7.29 -20.35 27.71
C LEU A 140 -7.56 -19.82 29.12
N SER A 141 -8.40 -18.79 29.28
CA SER A 141 -8.75 -18.24 30.60
C SER A 141 -9.48 -19.23 31.51
N SER A 142 -10.07 -20.28 30.94
CA SER A 142 -10.79 -21.33 31.67
C SER A 142 -9.89 -22.46 32.17
N LEU A 143 -8.61 -22.47 31.80
CA LEU A 143 -7.66 -23.51 32.22
C LEU A 143 -6.98 -23.11 33.53
N ASN A 144 -7.12 -23.97 34.55
CA ASN A 144 -6.30 -23.90 35.75
C ASN A 144 -5.16 -24.93 35.67
N PHE A 145 -3.92 -24.46 35.58
CA PHE A 145 -2.73 -25.33 35.47
C PHE A 145 -2.25 -25.88 36.81
N SER A 146 -2.92 -25.54 37.91
CA SER A 146 -2.53 -25.95 39.26
C SER A 146 -2.94 -27.39 39.62
N ASP A 147 -3.98 -27.94 38.98
CA ASP A 147 -4.50 -29.29 39.28
C ASP A 147 -4.87 -30.04 38.00
N ALA A 148 -4.44 -31.30 37.87
CA ALA A 148 -4.72 -32.13 36.70
C ALA A 148 -6.22 -32.41 36.48
N SER A 149 -7.00 -32.49 37.56
CA SER A 149 -8.46 -32.65 37.51
C SER A 149 -9.18 -31.41 36.98
N GLN A 150 -8.76 -30.22 37.43
CA GLN A 150 -9.31 -28.94 36.97
C GLN A 150 -8.93 -28.66 35.51
N LEU A 151 -7.78 -29.17 35.07
CA LEU A 151 -7.33 -29.07 33.68
C LEU A 151 -8.23 -29.90 32.75
N VAL A 152 -8.62 -31.10 33.16
CA VAL A 152 -9.58 -31.95 32.41
C VAL A 152 -10.96 -31.31 32.36
N GLU A 153 -11.40 -30.66 33.43
CA GLU A 153 -12.69 -29.96 33.51
C GLU A 153 -12.74 -28.70 32.62
N GLY A 154 -11.58 -28.09 32.32
CA GLY A 154 -11.46 -26.95 31.41
C GLY A 154 -11.46 -27.30 29.90
N ILE A 155 -11.24 -28.57 29.52
CA ILE A 155 -11.16 -28.99 28.11
C ILE A 155 -12.44 -28.65 27.30
N PRO A 156 -13.66 -28.89 27.79
CA PRO A 156 -14.88 -28.55 27.05
C PRO A 156 -15.02 -27.05 26.78
N ASN A 157 -14.63 -26.19 27.75
CA ASN A 157 -14.67 -24.74 27.59
C ASN A 157 -13.61 -24.24 26.59
N LEU A 158 -12.43 -24.84 26.60
CA LEU A 158 -11.40 -24.59 25.58
C LEU A 158 -11.87 -24.99 24.19
N LEU A 159 -12.51 -26.15 24.06
CA LEU A 159 -13.06 -26.62 22.79
C LEU A 159 -14.19 -25.71 22.28
N GLY A 160 -15.02 -25.18 23.19
CA GLY A 160 -16.04 -24.18 22.89
C GLY A 160 -15.45 -22.87 22.35
N GLY A 161 -14.46 -22.30 23.06
CA GLY A 161 -13.77 -21.08 22.62
C GLY A 161 -13.02 -21.25 21.30
N MET A 162 -12.42 -22.43 21.09
CA MET A 162 -11.76 -22.77 19.82
C MET A 162 -12.77 -22.92 18.67
N ARG A 163 -13.92 -23.53 18.90
CA ARG A 163 -15.00 -23.62 17.90
C ARG A 163 -15.50 -22.24 17.49
N PHE A 164 -15.70 -21.34 18.45
CA PHE A 164 -16.05 -19.95 18.18
C PHE A 164 -14.96 -19.24 17.36
N ALA A 165 -13.70 -19.33 17.78
CA ALA A 165 -12.56 -18.72 17.09
C ALA A 165 -12.51 -19.13 15.61
N PHE A 166 -12.56 -20.44 15.33
CA PHE A 166 -12.59 -20.96 13.96
C PHE A 166 -13.83 -20.50 13.19
N GLY A 167 -15.01 -20.55 13.82
CA GLY A 167 -16.26 -20.13 13.20
C GLY A 167 -16.23 -18.65 12.76
N THR A 168 -15.73 -17.76 13.60
CA THR A 168 -15.64 -16.33 13.27
C THR A 168 -14.61 -16.04 12.18
N SER A 169 -13.49 -16.76 12.18
CA SER A 169 -12.45 -16.63 11.15
C SER A 169 -12.96 -17.05 9.78
N VAL A 170 -13.61 -18.23 9.69
CA VAL A 170 -14.20 -18.73 8.45
C VAL A 170 -15.27 -17.79 7.94
N ALA A 171 -16.14 -17.28 8.82
CA ALA A 171 -17.18 -16.33 8.44
C ALA A 171 -16.61 -15.01 7.90
N GLY A 172 -15.62 -14.42 8.58
CA GLY A 172 -14.97 -13.17 8.17
C GLY A 172 -14.26 -13.29 6.83
N ILE A 173 -13.45 -14.35 6.65
CA ILE A 173 -12.70 -14.59 5.41
C ILE A 173 -13.65 -14.91 4.25
N SER A 174 -14.67 -15.75 4.49
CA SER A 174 -15.62 -16.15 3.45
C SER A 174 -16.46 -14.95 2.98
N CYS A 175 -16.97 -14.14 3.91
CA CYS A 175 -17.70 -12.91 3.56
C CYS A 175 -16.80 -11.90 2.82
N SER A 176 -15.54 -11.76 3.24
CA SER A 176 -14.55 -10.90 2.59
C SER A 176 -14.30 -11.30 1.13
N ILE A 177 -14.05 -12.59 0.88
CA ILE A 177 -13.81 -13.12 -0.48
C ILE A 177 -15.05 -12.94 -1.35
N VAL A 178 -16.23 -13.35 -0.86
CA VAL A 178 -17.47 -13.23 -1.61
C VAL A 178 -17.77 -11.77 -1.95
N PHE A 179 -17.63 -10.86 -0.98
CA PHE A 179 -17.84 -9.43 -1.22
C PHE A 179 -16.86 -8.87 -2.25
N ASN A 180 -15.57 -9.18 -2.13
CA ASN A 180 -14.54 -8.70 -3.05
C ASN A 180 -14.80 -9.21 -4.48
N MET A 181 -15.16 -10.49 -4.63
CA MET A 181 -15.50 -11.08 -5.91
C MET A 181 -16.72 -10.40 -6.55
N LEU A 182 -17.80 -10.20 -5.78
CA LEU A 182 -18.99 -9.49 -6.25
C LEU A 182 -18.69 -8.04 -6.62
N ASN A 183 -17.87 -7.34 -5.84
CA ASN A 183 -17.46 -5.97 -6.11
C ASN A 183 -16.69 -5.89 -7.44
N ARG A 184 -15.71 -6.78 -7.65
CA ARG A 184 -14.90 -6.80 -8.87
C ARG A 184 -15.72 -7.14 -10.12
N ILE A 185 -16.65 -8.09 -10.01
CA ILE A 185 -17.59 -8.42 -11.10
C ILE A 185 -18.51 -7.22 -11.40
N SER A 186 -19.03 -6.57 -10.35
CA SER A 186 -19.92 -5.42 -10.48
C SER A 186 -19.23 -4.23 -11.13
N GLN A 187 -17.99 -3.94 -10.73
CA GLN A 187 -17.18 -2.88 -11.35
C GLN A 187 -16.94 -3.20 -12.82
N GLY A 188 -16.47 -4.39 -13.16
CA GLY A 188 -16.26 -4.80 -14.55
C GLY A 188 -17.53 -4.71 -15.42
N SER A 189 -18.68 -5.09 -14.86
CA SER A 189 -19.98 -4.96 -15.52
C SER A 189 -20.40 -3.50 -15.75
N SER A 190 -19.99 -2.60 -14.85
CA SER A 190 -20.28 -1.16 -14.91
C SER A 190 -19.39 -0.46 -15.93
N TYR A 191 -18.08 -0.73 -15.93
CA TYR A 191 -17.14 -0.23 -16.93
C TYR A 191 -17.62 -0.54 -18.35
N ARG A 192 -17.99 -1.81 -18.61
CA ARG A 192 -18.53 -2.20 -19.92
C ARG A 192 -19.83 -1.47 -20.27
N ALA A 193 -20.74 -1.32 -19.30
CA ALA A 193 -22.01 -0.64 -19.56
C ALA A 193 -21.84 0.87 -19.83
N ILE A 194 -20.80 1.50 -19.28
CA ILE A 194 -20.44 2.89 -19.57
C ILE A 194 -19.88 2.98 -21.00
N ASP A 195 -18.92 2.14 -21.35
CA ASP A 195 -18.31 2.10 -22.69
C ASP A 195 -19.34 1.81 -23.79
N ASP A 196 -20.19 0.80 -23.58
CA ASP A 196 -21.30 0.46 -24.48
C ASP A 196 -22.28 1.65 -24.62
N PHE A 197 -22.53 2.37 -23.53
CA PHE A 197 -23.43 3.52 -23.51
C PHE A 197 -22.85 4.69 -24.28
N VAL A 198 -21.60 5.06 -23.99
CA VAL A 198 -20.85 6.11 -24.66
C VAL A 198 -20.78 5.86 -26.16
N THR A 199 -20.41 4.64 -26.55
CA THR A 199 -20.31 4.22 -27.95
C THR A 199 -21.67 4.31 -28.65
N SER A 200 -22.71 3.70 -28.07
CA SER A 200 -24.06 3.72 -28.63
C SER A 200 -24.61 5.15 -28.72
N PHE A 201 -24.39 5.96 -27.69
CA PHE A 201 -24.84 7.36 -27.64
C PHE A 201 -24.15 8.20 -28.71
N THR A 202 -22.85 8.06 -28.86
CA THR A 202 -22.08 8.81 -29.86
C THR A 202 -22.53 8.46 -31.28
N GLN A 203 -22.72 7.17 -31.57
CA GLN A 203 -23.17 6.71 -32.88
C GLN A 203 -24.61 7.12 -33.21
N LEU A 204 -25.55 6.95 -32.26
CA LEU A 204 -26.98 7.08 -32.55
C LEU A 204 -27.55 8.47 -32.26
N ALA A 205 -27.00 9.21 -31.29
CA ALA A 205 -27.51 10.53 -30.88
C ALA A 205 -26.61 11.70 -31.30
N MET A 206 -25.30 11.48 -31.46
CA MET A 206 -24.33 12.52 -31.86
C MET A 206 -23.78 12.33 -33.28
N SER A 207 -24.52 11.66 -34.16
CA SER A 207 -24.26 11.73 -35.61
C SER A 207 -24.47 13.16 -36.11
N ARG A 208 -23.44 14.01 -36.03
CA ARG A 208 -23.42 15.27 -36.77
C ARG A 208 -23.33 14.95 -38.26
N PRO A 209 -24.18 15.53 -39.12
CA PRO A 209 -23.88 15.62 -40.54
C PRO A 209 -22.56 16.38 -40.69
N LEU A 210 -21.73 15.93 -41.63
CA LEU A 210 -20.47 16.57 -42.03
C LEU A 210 -20.62 18.10 -42.06
N ASP A 211 -19.61 18.78 -41.51
CA ASP A 211 -19.46 20.24 -41.47
C ASP A 211 -19.81 20.87 -42.83
N ASN A 212 -20.41 22.07 -42.83
CA ASN A 212 -20.81 22.77 -44.06
C ASN A 212 -19.59 22.99 -44.98
N ASP A 213 -18.41 23.16 -44.38
CA ASP A 213 -17.13 23.28 -45.07
C ASP A 213 -16.73 21.99 -45.80
N VAL A 214 -17.01 20.81 -45.23
CA VAL A 214 -16.73 19.52 -45.87
C VAL A 214 -17.77 19.22 -46.97
N GLN A 215 -19.04 19.60 -46.78
CA GLN A 215 -20.04 19.53 -47.86
C GLN A 215 -19.69 20.45 -49.03
N MET A 216 -19.17 21.64 -48.75
CA MET A 216 -18.69 22.57 -49.76
C MET A 216 -17.46 22.03 -50.49
N ILE A 217 -16.54 21.34 -49.80
CA ILE A 217 -15.40 20.64 -50.44
C ILE A 217 -15.89 19.55 -51.40
N ILE A 218 -16.88 18.74 -50.99
CA ILE A 218 -17.46 17.68 -51.83
C ILE A 218 -18.23 18.29 -53.03
N GLN A 219 -19.03 19.34 -52.83
CA GLN A 219 -19.71 20.04 -53.93
C GLN A 219 -18.73 20.72 -54.90
N ASN A 220 -17.61 21.26 -54.40
CA ASN A 220 -16.57 21.83 -55.24
C ASN A 220 -15.81 20.74 -56.03
N GLN A 221 -15.65 19.54 -55.46
CA GLN A 221 -15.15 18.37 -56.20
C GLN A 221 -16.12 17.93 -57.29
N ASP A 222 -17.42 17.87 -57.02
CA ASP A 222 -18.46 17.53 -58.01
C ASP A 222 -18.57 18.59 -59.12
N ARG A 223 -18.45 19.88 -58.76
CA ARG A 223 -18.43 20.99 -59.72
C ARG A 223 -17.20 20.95 -60.62
N ASN A 224 -16.05 20.53 -60.09
CA ASN A 224 -14.85 20.27 -60.87
C ASN A 224 -14.99 19.01 -61.75
N TYR A 225 -15.71 17.99 -61.30
CA TYR A 225 -16.04 16.80 -62.09
C TYR A 225 -17.00 17.13 -63.25
N MET A 226 -17.97 18.01 -63.05
CA MET A 226 -18.90 18.44 -64.11
C MET A 226 -18.23 19.35 -65.16
N LEU A 227 -17.18 20.10 -64.78
CA LEU A 227 -16.34 20.85 -65.71
C LEU A 227 -15.47 19.94 -66.61
N GLN A 228 -15.20 18.69 -66.21
CA GLN A 228 -14.54 17.70 -67.08
C GLN A 228 -15.46 17.16 -68.19
N GLY A 229 -16.78 17.11 -67.98
CA GLY A 229 -17.73 16.62 -68.99
C GLY A 229 -17.88 17.55 -70.21
N ILE A 230 -17.60 18.85 -70.06
CA ILE A 230 -17.61 19.82 -71.17
C ILE A 230 -16.41 19.59 -72.12
N ASN A 231 -15.35 18.93 -71.64
CA ASN A 231 -14.16 18.60 -72.42
C ASN A 231 -14.32 17.37 -73.33
N GLU A 232 -15.40 16.59 -73.20
CA GLU A 232 -15.58 15.33 -73.93
C GLU A 232 -15.77 15.55 -75.44
N THR A 233 -16.38 16.66 -75.87
CA THR A 233 -16.56 16.99 -77.30
C THR A 233 -15.27 17.46 -78.01
N LEU A 234 -14.23 17.82 -77.26
CA LEU A 234 -12.92 18.19 -77.82
C LEU A 234 -11.91 17.02 -77.72
N ALA A 235 -12.09 16.13 -76.75
CA ALA A 235 -11.23 14.97 -76.49
C ALA A 235 -11.32 13.88 -77.56
N GLU A 236 -12.46 13.70 -78.22
CA GLU A 236 -12.66 12.64 -79.22
C GLU A 236 -11.74 12.77 -80.44
N ARG A 237 -11.38 14.00 -80.83
CA ARG A 237 -10.45 14.27 -81.95
C ARG A 237 -8.97 14.32 -81.54
N MET A 238 -8.68 14.41 -80.24
CA MET A 238 -7.33 14.53 -79.69
C MET A 238 -6.79 13.19 -79.16
N ALA A 239 -7.68 12.32 -78.67
CA ALA A 239 -7.37 11.00 -78.13
C ALA A 239 -6.70 10.05 -79.14
N GLU A 240 -7.04 10.14 -80.42
CA GLU A 240 -6.48 9.28 -81.47
C GLU A 240 -4.99 9.59 -81.78
N ASN A 241 -4.56 10.83 -81.56
CA ASN A 241 -3.18 11.27 -81.82
C ASN A 241 -2.32 11.31 -80.53
N VAL A 242 -2.91 11.60 -79.37
CA VAL A 242 -2.21 11.64 -78.07
C VAL A 242 -1.99 10.23 -77.50
N GLY A 243 -2.91 9.28 -77.73
CA GLY A 243 -2.80 7.92 -77.21
C GLY A 243 -1.56 7.16 -77.69
N ARG A 244 -1.13 7.37 -78.94
CA ARG A 244 0.11 6.77 -79.48
C ARG A 244 1.37 7.46 -78.94
N ALA A 245 1.34 8.77 -78.72
CA ALA A 245 2.49 9.53 -78.22
C ALA A 245 2.74 9.32 -76.72
N VAL A 246 1.67 9.25 -75.91
CA VAL A 246 1.76 9.07 -74.46
C VAL A 246 2.19 7.64 -74.09
N SER A 247 1.73 6.63 -74.83
CA SER A 247 2.16 5.25 -74.59
C SER A 247 3.64 5.01 -74.94
N GLN A 248 4.23 5.78 -75.86
CA GLN A 248 5.68 5.71 -76.15
C GLN A 248 6.52 6.55 -75.17
N ALA A 249 5.94 7.60 -74.57
CA ALA A 249 6.64 8.48 -73.62
C ALA A 249 6.62 7.99 -72.17
N LEU A 250 5.63 7.18 -71.77
CA LEU A 250 5.47 6.71 -70.37
C LEU A 250 6.08 5.33 -70.07
N THR A 251 6.43 4.52 -71.08
CA THR A 251 7.16 3.26 -70.88
C THR A 251 8.47 3.42 -70.07
N PRO A 252 9.30 4.46 -70.35
CA PRO A 252 10.50 4.71 -69.54
C PRO A 252 10.21 5.14 -68.10
N VAL A 253 9.02 5.71 -67.84
CA VAL A 253 8.59 6.13 -66.50
C VAL A 253 8.22 4.91 -65.67
N GLY A 254 7.53 3.92 -66.25
CA GLY A 254 7.27 2.63 -65.61
C GLY A 254 8.56 1.92 -65.19
N ASP A 255 9.53 1.81 -66.11
CA ASP A 255 10.83 1.20 -65.84
C ASP A 255 11.68 1.98 -64.82
N SER A 256 11.47 3.28 -64.71
CA SER A 256 12.13 4.15 -63.72
C SER A 256 11.46 4.04 -62.35
N MET A 257 10.13 3.90 -62.31
CA MET A 257 9.37 3.69 -61.08
C MET A 257 9.70 2.33 -60.45
N ASP A 258 9.82 1.28 -61.25
CA ASP A 258 10.23 -0.04 -60.77
C ASP A 258 11.67 -0.04 -60.24
N ARG A 259 12.60 0.62 -60.95
CA ARG A 259 13.97 0.81 -60.46
C ARG A 259 14.03 1.67 -59.20
N PHE A 260 13.18 2.69 -59.10
CA PHE A 260 13.07 3.52 -57.91
C PHE A 260 12.48 2.75 -56.73
N ILE A 261 11.43 1.96 -56.92
CA ILE A 261 10.83 1.13 -55.86
C ILE A 261 11.85 0.09 -55.38
N ILE A 262 12.56 -0.59 -56.28
CA ILE A 262 13.59 -1.57 -55.90
C ILE A 262 14.76 -0.88 -55.18
N GLY A 263 15.21 0.29 -55.65
CA GLY A 263 16.29 1.06 -55.03
C GLY A 263 15.92 1.67 -53.68
N ALA A 264 14.73 2.25 -53.56
CA ALA A 264 14.20 2.83 -52.33
C ALA A 264 13.95 1.75 -51.28
N THR A 265 13.43 0.58 -51.68
CA THR A 265 13.20 -0.54 -50.75
C THR A 265 14.53 -1.10 -50.23
N ARG A 266 15.56 -1.24 -51.09
CA ARG A 266 16.90 -1.66 -50.65
C ARG A 266 17.55 -0.65 -49.71
N ASN A 267 17.53 0.64 -50.05
CA ASN A 267 18.07 1.68 -49.18
C ASN A 267 17.31 1.80 -47.86
N GLN A 268 15.99 1.55 -47.85
CA GLN A 268 15.20 1.50 -46.62
C GLN A 268 15.53 0.26 -45.78
N ILE A 269 15.70 -0.92 -46.40
CA ILE A 269 16.12 -2.13 -45.70
C ILE A 269 17.51 -1.94 -45.06
N ASP A 270 18.46 -1.32 -45.78
CA ASP A 270 19.77 -1.00 -45.24
C ASP A 270 19.70 0.04 -44.12
N GLY A 271 18.85 1.07 -44.26
CA GLY A 271 18.59 2.06 -43.22
C GLY A 271 17.98 1.44 -41.95
N VAL A 272 17.01 0.54 -42.09
CA VAL A 272 16.38 -0.19 -40.98
C VAL A 272 17.40 -1.11 -40.30
N ASN A 273 18.20 -1.86 -41.05
CA ASN A 273 19.26 -2.70 -40.49
C ASN A 273 20.30 -1.88 -39.71
N HIS A 274 20.66 -0.69 -40.21
CA HIS A 274 21.57 0.21 -39.51
C HIS A 274 20.97 0.79 -38.22
N ILE A 275 19.68 1.14 -38.23
CA ILE A 275 18.96 1.61 -37.04
C ILE A 275 18.88 0.51 -35.98
N VAL A 276 18.51 -0.71 -36.39
CA VAL A 276 18.42 -1.87 -35.50
C VAL A 276 19.79 -2.21 -34.92
N GLY A 277 20.85 -2.23 -35.75
CA GLY A 277 22.22 -2.44 -35.27
C GLY A 277 22.64 -1.41 -34.23
N ARG A 278 22.41 -0.11 -34.51
CA ARG A 278 22.75 0.98 -33.60
C ARG A 278 21.93 0.94 -32.30
N PHE A 279 20.67 0.51 -32.38
CA PHE A 279 19.81 0.33 -31.21
C PHE A 279 20.31 -0.81 -30.31
N LEU A 280 20.65 -1.95 -30.90
CA LEU A 280 21.19 -3.10 -30.16
C LEU A 280 22.53 -2.75 -29.50
N GLU A 281 23.40 -2.04 -30.22
CA GLU A 281 24.71 -1.60 -29.72
C GLU A 281 24.58 -0.58 -28.57
N GLU A 282 23.67 0.38 -28.68
CA GLU A 282 23.42 1.37 -27.62
C GLU A 282 22.70 0.75 -26.40
N MET A 283 21.83 -0.25 -26.63
CA MET A 283 21.19 -1.02 -25.57
C MET A 283 22.22 -1.87 -24.81
N ASP A 284 23.10 -2.58 -25.51
CA ASP A 284 24.17 -3.40 -24.92
C ASP A 284 25.14 -2.53 -24.11
N ARG A 285 25.54 -1.38 -24.67
CA ARG A 285 26.42 -0.42 -24.01
C ARG A 285 25.80 0.14 -22.73
N ARG A 286 24.56 0.61 -22.77
CA ARG A 286 23.90 1.23 -21.60
C ARG A 286 23.53 0.20 -20.55
N MET A 287 22.92 -0.91 -20.94
CA MET A 287 22.56 -1.97 -19.99
C MET A 287 23.80 -2.62 -19.37
N GLY A 288 24.85 -2.87 -20.14
CA GLY A 288 26.12 -3.39 -19.64
C GLY A 288 26.73 -2.49 -18.56
N HIS A 289 26.82 -1.18 -18.80
CA HIS A 289 27.31 -0.23 -17.81
C HIS A 289 26.41 -0.15 -16.55
N GLN A 290 25.08 -0.17 -16.72
CA GLN A 290 24.15 -0.16 -15.59
C GLN A 290 24.30 -1.41 -14.72
N PHE A 291 24.43 -2.60 -15.32
CA PHE A 291 24.59 -3.86 -14.58
C PHE A 291 25.94 -3.94 -13.86
N VAL A 292 27.02 -3.48 -14.49
CA VAL A 292 28.34 -3.42 -13.83
C VAL A 292 28.31 -2.43 -12.66
N SER A 293 27.67 -1.28 -12.82
CA SER A 293 27.52 -0.30 -11.72
C SER A 293 26.65 -0.84 -10.59
N LEU A 294 25.57 -1.57 -10.91
CA LEU A 294 24.71 -2.21 -9.92
C LEU A 294 25.46 -3.31 -9.16
N ALA A 295 26.21 -4.17 -9.87
CA ALA A 295 27.04 -5.20 -9.25
C ALA A 295 28.11 -4.59 -8.33
N GLY A 296 28.76 -3.50 -8.76
CA GLY A 296 29.70 -2.74 -7.94
C GLY A 296 29.06 -2.15 -6.68
N GLY A 297 27.86 -1.58 -6.81
CA GLY A 297 27.09 -1.04 -5.69
C GLY A 297 26.68 -2.13 -4.68
N MET A 298 26.24 -3.30 -5.17
CA MET A 298 25.89 -4.43 -4.32
C MET A 298 27.11 -5.02 -3.59
N SER A 299 28.27 -5.10 -4.26
CA SER A 299 29.52 -5.54 -3.64
C SER A 299 29.99 -4.57 -2.56
N ALA A 300 29.96 -3.27 -2.85
CA ALA A 300 30.32 -2.25 -1.86
C ALA A 300 29.39 -2.26 -0.64
N LEU A 301 28.10 -2.51 -0.85
CA LEU A 301 27.12 -2.67 0.22
C LEU A 301 27.39 -3.94 1.04
N ALA A 302 27.70 -5.06 0.40
CA ALA A 302 28.07 -6.30 1.08
C ALA A 302 29.31 -6.12 1.96
N ASP A 303 30.33 -5.42 1.45
CA ASP A 303 31.55 -5.11 2.21
C ASP A 303 31.30 -4.14 3.37
N ALA A 304 30.39 -3.17 3.18
CA ALA A 304 30.00 -2.24 4.25
C ALA A 304 29.21 -2.97 5.35
N GLN A 305 28.30 -3.86 4.98
CA GLN A 305 27.52 -4.66 5.91
C GLN A 305 28.39 -5.68 6.67
N GLY A 306 29.37 -6.31 6.00
CA GLY A 306 30.34 -7.19 6.64
C GLY A 306 31.18 -6.47 7.69
N ARG A 307 31.65 -5.25 7.39
CA ARG A 307 32.39 -4.41 8.35
C ARG A 307 31.52 -3.95 9.52
N ALA A 308 30.28 -3.56 9.28
CA ALA A 308 29.34 -3.18 10.33
C ALA A 308 29.09 -4.36 11.29
N ALA A 309 28.83 -5.57 10.76
CA ALA A 309 28.62 -6.76 11.57
C ALA A 309 29.84 -7.11 12.44
N GLN A 310 31.06 -6.97 11.90
CA GLN A 310 32.28 -7.17 12.68
C GLN A 310 32.42 -6.15 13.82
N GLN A 311 32.17 -4.87 13.54
CA GLN A 311 32.25 -3.80 14.54
C GLN A 311 31.20 -3.96 15.65
N THR A 312 29.99 -4.41 15.31
CA THR A 312 28.95 -4.78 16.28
C THR A 312 29.41 -5.94 17.17
N GLY A 313 30.05 -6.96 16.59
CA GLY A 313 30.61 -8.09 17.34
C GLY A 313 31.70 -7.68 18.34
N GLU A 314 32.64 -6.82 17.93
CA GLU A 314 33.69 -6.29 18.83
C GLU A 314 33.11 -5.44 19.95
N THR A 315 32.13 -4.60 19.65
CA THR A 315 31.45 -3.76 20.66
C THR A 315 30.72 -4.62 21.70
N LEU A 316 30.08 -5.70 21.26
CA LEU A 316 29.36 -6.62 22.13
C LEU A 316 30.32 -7.44 23.02
N ALA A 317 31.47 -7.84 22.47
CA ALA A 317 32.53 -8.51 23.23
C ALA A 317 33.07 -7.60 24.34
N ASN A 318 33.41 -6.35 24.01
CA ASN A 318 33.90 -5.36 24.97
C ASN A 318 32.87 -5.05 26.06
N ALA A 319 31.60 -4.92 25.69
CA ALA A 319 30.51 -4.73 26.65
C ALA A 319 30.38 -5.92 27.62
N GLY A 320 30.52 -7.15 27.10
CA GLY A 320 30.51 -8.36 27.91
C GLY A 320 31.65 -8.43 28.93
N GLU A 321 32.86 -7.98 28.57
CA GLU A 321 33.96 -7.88 29.53
C GLU A 321 33.72 -6.82 30.61
N ILE A 322 33.15 -5.69 30.23
CA ILE A 322 32.85 -4.58 31.14
C ILE A 322 31.77 -4.97 32.15
N VAL A 323 30.76 -5.76 31.76
CA VAL A 323 29.80 -6.39 32.69
C VAL A 323 30.49 -7.30 33.70
N ARG A 324 31.42 -8.16 33.24
CA ARG A 324 32.14 -9.09 34.13
C ARG A 324 33.00 -8.33 35.13
N ASN A 325 33.73 -7.31 34.68
CA ASN A 325 34.57 -6.49 35.53
C ASN A 325 33.74 -5.72 36.56
N ALA A 326 32.62 -5.12 36.15
CA ALA A 326 31.72 -4.41 37.07
C ALA A 326 31.07 -5.34 38.10
N ARG A 327 30.69 -6.57 37.71
CA ARG A 327 30.18 -7.57 38.65
C ARG A 327 31.25 -7.99 39.68
N SER A 328 32.48 -8.22 39.24
CA SER A 328 33.60 -8.52 40.15
C SER A 328 33.90 -7.37 41.11
N LEU A 329 33.81 -6.12 40.65
CA LEU A 329 33.96 -4.93 41.50
C LEU A 329 32.83 -4.79 42.52
N GLN A 330 31.59 -5.12 42.13
CA GLN A 330 30.45 -5.11 43.05
C GLN A 330 30.62 -6.15 44.16
N GLU A 331 31.06 -7.37 43.81
CA GLU A 331 31.37 -8.43 44.80
C GLU A 331 32.50 -7.98 45.76
N MET A 332 33.56 -7.37 45.22
CA MET A 332 34.65 -6.84 46.03
C MET A 332 34.19 -5.68 46.93
N SER A 333 33.35 -4.78 46.43
CA SER A 333 32.82 -3.66 47.22
C SER A 333 31.90 -4.15 48.34
N SER A 334 31.06 -5.15 48.07
CA SER A 334 30.25 -5.81 49.11
C SER A 334 31.13 -6.41 50.19
N HIS A 335 32.20 -7.11 49.81
CA HIS A 335 33.13 -7.69 50.78
C HIS A 335 33.90 -6.62 51.58
N ILE A 336 34.25 -5.49 50.96
CA ILE A 336 34.86 -4.34 51.66
C ILE A 336 33.86 -3.73 52.66
N LEU A 337 32.60 -3.57 52.26
CA LEU A 337 31.54 -3.09 53.15
C LEU A 337 31.35 -4.02 54.36
N ASP A 338 31.30 -5.34 54.14
CA ASP A 338 31.17 -6.33 55.22
C ASP A 338 32.38 -6.27 56.18
N LYS A 339 33.60 -6.15 55.63
CA LYS A 339 34.82 -6.03 56.43
C LYS A 339 34.88 -4.71 57.19
N PHE A 340 34.45 -3.61 56.58
CA PHE A 340 34.42 -2.30 57.21
C PHE A 340 33.34 -2.22 58.30
N GLU A 341 32.19 -2.85 58.09
CA GLU A 341 31.13 -2.99 59.11
C GLU A 341 31.63 -3.82 60.31
N ALA A 342 32.33 -4.94 60.06
CA ALA A 342 32.96 -5.74 61.12
C ALA A 342 34.06 -4.96 61.86
N TYR A 343 34.87 -4.16 61.14
CA TYR A 343 35.88 -3.29 61.73
C TYR A 343 35.25 -2.18 62.59
N MET A 344 34.18 -1.55 62.10
CA MET A 344 33.41 -0.56 62.85
C MET A 344 32.77 -1.18 64.11
N SER A 345 32.24 -2.39 64.02
CA SER A 345 31.74 -3.13 65.19
C SER A 345 32.83 -3.35 66.24
N THR A 346 34.05 -3.69 65.79
CA THR A 346 35.21 -3.91 66.68
C THR A 346 35.71 -2.59 67.31
N ILE A 347 35.72 -1.49 66.56
CA ILE A 347 36.04 -0.15 67.09
C ILE A 347 34.98 0.32 68.07
N ASN A 348 33.70 0.00 67.85
CA ASN A 348 32.62 0.33 68.77
C ASN A 348 32.76 -0.40 70.12
N GLU A 349 33.39 -1.60 70.12
CA GLU A 349 33.77 -2.32 71.35
C GLU A 349 35.00 -1.72 72.04
N VAL A 350 35.96 -1.12 71.31
CA VAL A 350 37.18 -0.50 71.84
C VAL A 350 36.98 1.01 72.04
N ARG A 351 36.50 1.36 73.23
CA ARG A 351 36.13 2.68 73.77
C ARG A 351 37.04 3.89 73.44
N ILE A 352 37.06 4.40 72.19
CA ILE A 352 37.47 5.77 71.85
C ILE A 352 36.32 6.45 71.08
N ARG A 353 35.48 7.16 71.82
CA ARG A 353 34.28 7.85 71.33
C ARG A 353 34.64 9.27 70.86
N ASP A 354 34.97 9.41 69.59
CA ASP A 354 35.08 10.73 68.94
C ASP A 354 33.87 10.92 68.00
N ALA A 355 32.94 11.81 68.35
CA ALA A 355 31.69 12.02 67.60
C ALA A 355 31.95 12.46 66.14
N THR A 356 33.11 13.09 65.91
CA THR A 356 33.60 13.50 64.60
C THR A 356 33.92 12.30 63.70
N PHE A 357 34.44 11.21 64.27
CA PHE A 357 34.77 9.98 63.54
C PHE A 357 33.51 9.21 63.13
N GLU A 358 32.53 9.11 64.03
CA GLU A 358 31.25 8.43 63.77
C GLU A 358 30.45 9.10 62.64
N SER A 359 30.39 10.45 62.67
CA SER A 359 29.72 11.22 61.61
C SER A 359 30.41 11.03 60.25
N ARG A 360 31.75 11.04 60.21
CA ARG A 360 32.51 10.85 58.96
C ARG A 360 32.39 9.43 58.42
N SER A 361 32.44 8.43 59.30
CA SER A 361 32.28 7.01 58.91
C SER A 361 30.86 6.71 58.40
N SER A 362 29.83 7.26 59.07
CA SER A 362 28.44 7.15 58.61
C SER A 362 28.23 7.84 57.25
N GLU A 363 28.82 9.02 57.06
CA GLU A 363 28.76 9.73 55.78
C GLU A 363 29.46 8.95 54.67
N LEU A 364 30.61 8.34 54.95
CA LEU A 364 31.35 7.50 54.01
C LEU A 364 30.57 6.23 53.63
N MET A 365 29.98 5.54 54.60
CA MET A 365 29.14 4.36 54.36
C MET A 365 27.91 4.71 53.52
N ASN A 366 27.31 5.87 53.75
CA ASN A 366 26.20 6.35 52.93
C ASN A 366 26.65 6.62 51.49
N ARG A 367 27.82 7.25 51.28
CA ARG A 367 28.37 7.47 49.93
C ARG A 367 28.71 6.17 49.22
N MET A 368 29.32 5.20 49.90
CA MET A 368 29.64 3.89 49.30
C MET A 368 28.38 3.09 48.97
N ASN A 369 27.38 3.08 49.86
CA ASN A 369 26.10 2.43 49.60
C ASN A 369 25.34 3.08 48.44
N GLN A 370 25.40 4.41 48.32
CA GLN A 370 24.82 5.14 47.20
C GLN A 370 25.50 4.77 45.87
N GLN A 371 26.84 4.77 45.84
CA GLN A 371 27.61 4.38 44.65
C GLN A 371 27.37 2.92 44.24
N ASN A 372 27.22 2.00 45.20
CA ASN A 372 26.92 0.59 44.89
C ASN A 372 25.53 0.40 44.27
N ARG A 373 24.51 1.12 44.75
CA ARG A 373 23.16 1.07 44.17
C ARG A 373 23.12 1.65 42.76
N GLU A 374 23.88 2.70 42.51
CA GLU A 374 24.00 3.32 41.19
C GLU A 374 24.66 2.38 40.19
N LEU A 375 25.74 1.70 40.59
CA LEU A 375 26.42 0.70 39.78
C LEU A 375 25.51 -0.51 39.46
N GLU A 376 24.69 -0.95 40.41
CA GLU A 376 23.71 -2.03 40.22
C GLU A 376 22.62 -1.64 39.19
N GLY A 377 22.15 -0.39 39.23
CA GLY A 377 21.21 0.16 38.24
C GLY A 377 21.78 0.19 36.83
N LEU A 378 23.03 0.66 36.67
CA LEU A 378 23.72 0.71 35.39
C LEU A 378 23.99 -0.69 34.81
N LEU A 379 24.33 -1.67 35.66
CA LEU A 379 24.52 -3.06 35.26
C LEU A 379 23.24 -3.69 34.71
N ASN A 380 22.10 -3.47 35.38
CA ASN A 380 20.80 -3.96 34.93
C ASN A 380 20.40 -3.33 33.58
N GLY A 381 20.58 -2.01 33.43
CA GLY A 381 20.29 -1.32 32.17
C GLY A 381 21.17 -1.76 31.00
N LEU A 382 22.45 -2.06 31.25
CA LEU A 382 23.36 -2.56 30.22
C LEU A 382 23.03 -4.01 29.82
N ALA A 383 22.63 -4.86 30.77
CA ALA A 383 22.17 -6.22 30.50
C ALA A 383 20.88 -6.26 29.65
N GLU A 384 19.93 -5.36 29.94
CA GLU A 384 18.69 -5.20 29.17
C GLU A 384 18.99 -4.77 27.73
N LYS A 385 19.85 -3.76 27.53
CA LYS A 385 20.18 -3.26 26.19
C LYS A 385 20.96 -4.25 25.33
N ILE A 386 21.82 -5.06 25.94
CA ILE A 386 22.48 -6.20 25.28
C ILE A 386 21.45 -7.24 24.84
N ARG A 387 20.38 -7.46 25.62
CA ARG A 387 19.30 -8.38 25.30
C ARG A 387 18.43 -7.88 24.14
N ASP A 388 18.13 -6.58 24.13
CA ASP A 388 17.35 -5.93 23.08
C ASP A 388 18.08 -5.98 21.74
N LEU A 389 19.38 -5.69 21.72
CA LEU A 389 20.23 -5.82 20.53
C LEU A 389 20.26 -7.25 19.96
N LYS A 390 20.07 -8.27 20.81
CA LYS A 390 20.07 -9.68 20.40
C LYS A 390 18.70 -10.14 19.86
N THR A 391 17.61 -9.46 20.22
CA THR A 391 16.23 -9.92 19.96
C THR A 391 15.50 -9.09 18.91
N GLU A 392 15.76 -7.78 18.85
CA GLU A 392 15.15 -6.89 17.87
C GLU A 392 16.22 -6.37 16.91
N ASN A 393 16.12 -6.74 15.64
CA ASN A 393 16.92 -6.20 14.54
C ASN A 393 16.53 -4.74 14.22
N LYS A 394 16.44 -3.88 15.26
CA LYS A 394 16.16 -2.45 15.16
C LYS A 394 17.45 -1.68 14.97
N SER A 395 17.36 -0.59 14.18
CA SER A 395 18.38 0.44 13.92
C SER A 395 19.65 0.29 14.76
N GLU A 396 20.66 -0.40 14.22
CA GLU A 396 21.94 -0.65 14.89
C GLU A 396 22.56 0.64 15.45
N GLY A 397 22.35 1.79 14.79
CA GLY A 397 22.98 3.06 15.14
C GLY A 397 22.60 3.61 16.53
N ASP A 398 21.30 3.67 16.86
CA ASP A 398 20.83 4.29 18.11
C ASP A 398 21.05 3.37 19.32
N SER A 399 20.88 2.07 19.12
CA SER A 399 21.10 1.07 20.17
C SER A 399 22.58 0.93 20.54
N LEU A 400 23.49 0.95 19.55
CA LEU A 400 24.94 0.92 19.78
C LEU A 400 25.43 2.19 20.48
N LYS A 401 24.93 3.38 20.08
CA LYS A 401 25.26 4.64 20.75
C LYS A 401 24.83 4.61 22.21
N GLY A 402 23.60 4.17 22.46
CA GLY A 402 23.07 4.07 23.81
C GLY A 402 23.76 3.01 24.68
N LEU A 403 24.40 2.00 24.10
CA LEU A 403 25.19 1.00 24.82
C LEU A 403 26.59 1.54 25.16
N ARG A 404 27.19 2.29 24.22
CA ARG A 404 28.45 3.01 24.44
C ARG A 404 28.34 4.05 25.56
N ASP A 405 27.23 4.78 25.62
CA ASP A 405 27.00 5.79 26.66
C ASP A 405 26.87 5.14 28.06
N LEU A 406 26.10 4.05 28.19
CA LEU A 406 25.99 3.28 29.45
C LEU A 406 27.34 2.69 29.88
N THR A 407 28.11 2.19 28.92
CA THR A 407 29.45 1.65 29.16
C THR A 407 30.40 2.74 29.70
N ALA A 408 30.32 3.96 29.16
CA ALA A 408 31.11 5.10 29.62
C ALA A 408 30.73 5.50 31.05
N GLN A 409 29.43 5.59 31.35
CA GLN A 409 28.92 5.91 32.69
C GLN A 409 29.34 4.86 33.73
N MET A 410 29.28 3.58 33.39
CA MET A 410 29.70 2.51 34.31
C MET A 410 31.21 2.56 34.60
N ASN A 411 32.04 2.86 33.60
CA ASN A 411 33.48 3.04 33.79
C ASN A 411 33.79 4.25 34.69
N GLU A 412 33.00 5.31 34.60
CA GLU A 412 33.11 6.48 35.48
C GLU A 412 32.70 6.15 36.92
N SER A 413 31.60 5.43 37.12
CA SER A 413 31.14 4.96 38.44
C SER A 413 32.18 4.04 39.11
N VAL A 414 32.76 3.12 38.34
CA VAL A 414 33.85 2.24 38.79
C VAL A 414 35.06 3.04 39.27
N ARG A 415 35.47 4.06 38.50
CA ARG A 415 36.56 4.96 38.90
C ARG A 415 36.20 5.78 40.14
N GLY A 416 34.94 6.15 40.31
CA GLY A 416 34.42 6.82 41.50
C GLY A 416 34.63 5.99 42.75
N ILE A 417 34.20 4.72 42.73
CA ILE A 417 34.40 3.78 43.84
C ILE A 417 35.88 3.60 44.15
N GLN A 418 36.73 3.45 43.12
CA GLN A 418 38.16 3.29 43.31
C GLN A 418 38.84 4.53 43.90
N ARG A 419 38.34 5.74 43.62
CA ARG A 419 38.81 6.96 44.29
C ARG A 419 38.41 6.98 45.76
N THR A 420 37.14 6.68 46.07
CA THR A 420 36.66 6.60 47.46
C THR A 420 37.46 5.57 48.28
N LEU A 421 37.80 4.42 47.68
CA LEU A 421 38.64 3.39 48.29
C LEU A 421 40.11 3.83 48.46
N ASN A 422 40.65 4.62 47.53
CA ASN A 422 42.01 5.13 47.63
C ASN A 422 42.14 6.30 48.63
N GLU A 423 41.07 7.08 48.83
CA GLU A 423 40.98 8.09 49.90
C GLU A 423 41.03 7.43 51.27
N LEU A 424 40.31 6.31 51.45
CA LEU A 424 40.39 5.45 52.64
C LEU A 424 41.82 4.98 52.95
N ALA A 425 42.60 4.61 51.92
CA ALA A 425 43.96 4.10 52.09
C ALA A 425 45.04 5.19 52.34
N ARG A 426 44.69 6.48 52.21
CA ARG A 426 45.62 7.61 52.40
C ARG A 426 45.43 8.34 53.74
N GLU A 427 44.36 8.04 54.47
CA GLU A 427 44.03 8.66 55.75
C GLU A 427 44.40 7.78 56.96
N GLU A 428 44.94 6.57 56.74
CA GLU A 428 45.86 5.89 57.68
C GLU A 428 47.27 6.48 57.58
#